data_AF-A0A6G8FYQ2-F1
#
_entry.id   AF-A0A6G8FYQ2-F1
#
_cell.length_a   1.000
_cell.length_b   1.000
_cell.length_c   1.000
_cell.angle_alpha   90.00
_cell.angle_beta   90.00
_cell.angle_gamma   90.00
#
_symmetry.space_group_name_H-M   'P 1'
#
loop_
_entity.id
_entity.type
_entity.pdbx_description
1 polymer ?
#
loop_
_entity_poly.entity_id
_entity_poly.type
_entity_poly.pdbx_seq_one_letter_code
_entity_poly.pdbx_strand_id
1 'polypeptide(L)'
;MTTDPFDTGPTGTFRTLCRNYPDDTVFRGADGFRSLWGPVFYRGRADGTARLLVIGQDPAQTEAVTRRCLSGQAGRRVQGFVEKLGYPRRYLMVNAFLYGIYNQSMALPHLLDPAIQAYRDAWLLAALAPGKVETVVTFGTPAFNAWTAFTATPAGAAASAGLLFHKALHPTADKPSGPITRQDLLDNWNVALQFLHPQVQKPDVTRPLVPYGSDFTPAELPEIPARDLSFGFPAWMRRTDFWASMSPTPGTERANISVEVP
;
A
#
# COMPACT_ATOMS: atom_id res chain seq x y z
N MET A 1 14.90 -20.53 20.85
CA MET A 1 13.51 -20.09 20.57
C MET A 1 13.59 -18.81 19.77
N THR A 2 12.86 -18.71 18.65
CA THR A 2 12.79 -17.49 17.84
C THR A 2 11.55 -16.71 18.26
N THR A 3 11.72 -15.44 18.64
CA THR A 3 10.61 -14.53 18.92
C THR A 3 10.37 -13.67 17.67
N ASP A 4 9.44 -14.10 16.79
CA ASP A 4 9.09 -13.34 15.59
C ASP A 4 7.84 -12.48 15.89
N PRO A 5 7.90 -11.13 15.82
CA PRO A 5 6.73 -10.30 16.03
C PRO A 5 5.71 -10.49 14.90
N PHE A 6 4.44 -10.30 15.20
CA PHE A 6 3.35 -10.36 14.22
C PHE A 6 2.38 -9.20 14.43
N ASP A 7 1.59 -8.93 13.40
CA ASP A 7 0.46 -7.99 13.46
C ASP A 7 -0.75 -8.66 14.10
N THR A 8 -1.18 -8.17 15.26
CA THR A 8 -2.37 -8.63 15.99
C THR A 8 -3.69 -8.23 15.32
N GLY A 9 -3.64 -7.37 14.31
CA GLY A 9 -4.80 -6.85 13.61
C GLY A 9 -5.18 -5.43 14.05
N PRO A 10 -6.19 -4.84 13.39
CA PRO A 10 -6.56 -3.44 13.60
C PRO A 10 -7.25 -3.24 14.94
N THR A 11 -7.12 -2.04 15.50
CA THR A 11 -7.77 -1.64 16.76
C THR A 11 -8.70 -0.44 16.54
N GLY A 12 -9.51 -0.11 17.54
CA GLY A 12 -10.38 1.09 17.51
C GLY A 12 -11.23 1.22 16.25
N THR A 13 -11.25 2.42 15.67
CA THR A 13 -12.00 2.74 14.44
C THR A 13 -11.64 1.83 13.27
N PHE A 14 -10.38 1.48 13.09
CA PHE A 14 -9.97 0.56 12.02
C PHE A 14 -10.62 -0.82 12.17
N ARG A 15 -10.76 -1.31 13.40
CA ARG A 15 -11.45 -2.58 13.66
C ARG A 15 -12.91 -2.52 13.25
N THR A 16 -13.58 -1.40 13.53
CA THR A 16 -14.96 -1.16 13.10
C THR A 16 -15.07 -1.08 11.58
N LEU A 17 -14.14 -0.39 10.91
CA LEU A 17 -14.10 -0.31 9.45
C LEU A 17 -13.90 -1.69 8.81
N CYS A 18 -13.02 -2.53 9.36
CA CYS A 18 -12.84 -3.92 8.90
C CYS A 18 -14.07 -4.82 9.10
N ARG A 19 -15.02 -4.45 9.97
CA ARG A 19 -16.30 -5.17 10.14
C ARG A 19 -17.37 -4.67 9.19
N ASN A 20 -17.34 -3.38 8.87
CA ASN A 20 -18.38 -2.67 8.13
C ASN A 20 -17.83 -2.22 6.77
N TYR A 21 -17.36 -3.16 5.96
CA TYR A 21 -16.76 -2.87 4.66
C TYR A 21 -17.78 -3.01 3.51
N PRO A 22 -17.63 -2.22 2.44
CA PRO A 22 -18.41 -2.41 1.21
C PRO A 22 -18.04 -3.76 0.58
N ASP A 23 -19.04 -4.61 0.38
CA ASP A 23 -18.90 -5.96 -0.18
C ASP A 23 -18.92 -5.96 -1.72
N ASP A 24 -19.19 -7.12 -2.30
CA ASP A 24 -19.28 -7.34 -3.74
C ASP A 24 -20.50 -6.68 -4.39
N THR A 25 -21.47 -6.17 -3.62
CA THR A 25 -22.56 -5.33 -4.16
C THR A 25 -22.07 -3.94 -4.57
N VAL A 26 -20.97 -3.47 -3.98
CA VAL A 26 -20.29 -2.21 -4.32
C VAL A 26 -19.11 -2.47 -5.24
N PHE A 27 -18.27 -3.45 -4.92
CA PHE A 27 -17.11 -3.83 -5.73
C PHE A 27 -17.45 -5.03 -6.60
N ARG A 28 -18.17 -4.81 -7.70
CA ARG A 28 -18.69 -5.93 -8.50
C ARG A 28 -17.60 -6.53 -9.38
N GLY A 29 -17.64 -7.85 -9.54
CA GLY A 29 -16.84 -8.55 -10.55
C GLY A 29 -17.07 -7.95 -11.94
N ALA A 30 -18.33 -7.68 -12.31
CA ALA A 30 -18.71 -7.04 -13.57
C ALA A 30 -18.10 -5.65 -13.81
N ASP A 31 -17.53 -5.00 -12.79
CA ASP A 31 -16.86 -3.69 -12.88
C ASP A 31 -15.33 -3.83 -12.90
N GLY A 32 -14.78 -5.05 -13.04
CA GLY A 32 -13.34 -5.27 -13.14
C GLY A 32 -12.62 -5.59 -11.82
N PHE A 33 -13.36 -5.78 -10.72
CA PHE A 33 -12.82 -6.10 -9.40
C PHE A 33 -12.77 -7.61 -9.12
N ARG A 34 -11.87 -8.02 -8.22
CA ARG A 34 -11.68 -9.40 -7.76
C ARG A 34 -12.38 -9.62 -6.42
N SER A 35 -13.69 -9.40 -6.36
CA SER A 35 -14.41 -9.35 -5.09
C SER A 35 -14.53 -10.69 -4.37
N LEU A 36 -14.51 -11.81 -5.10
CA LEU A 36 -14.47 -13.17 -4.50
C LEU A 36 -13.31 -13.39 -3.53
N TRP A 37 -12.21 -12.66 -3.67
CA TRP A 37 -11.08 -12.79 -2.77
C TRP A 37 -11.25 -12.02 -1.46
N GLY A 38 -12.31 -11.23 -1.32
CA GLY A 38 -12.55 -10.37 -0.17
C GLY A 38 -11.61 -9.15 -0.11
N PRO A 39 -11.86 -8.26 0.85
CA PRO A 39 -11.11 -7.02 1.01
C PRO A 39 -9.70 -7.24 1.57
N VAL A 40 -8.73 -6.42 1.13
CA VAL A 40 -7.40 -6.29 1.76
C VAL A 40 -7.21 -4.86 2.27
N PHE A 41 -7.30 -4.71 3.59
CA PHE A 41 -7.49 -3.41 4.23
C PHE A 41 -6.22 -2.55 4.32
N TYR A 42 -5.14 -3.10 4.90
CA TYR A 42 -3.96 -2.30 5.24
C TYR A 42 -2.70 -3.16 5.39
N ARG A 43 -1.56 -2.50 5.64
CA ARG A 43 -0.32 -3.08 6.17
C ARG A 43 0.35 -2.08 7.13
N GLY A 44 0.92 -2.55 8.24
CA GLY A 44 1.60 -1.69 9.21
C GLY A 44 0.75 -1.33 10.44
N ARG A 45 0.79 -0.07 10.88
CA ARG A 45 0.26 0.37 12.20
C ARG A 45 -1.16 0.90 12.13
N ALA A 46 -2.14 0.00 12.14
CA ALA A 46 -3.57 0.32 12.32
C ALA A 46 -3.96 0.40 13.82
N ASP A 47 -3.10 1.04 14.62
CA ASP A 47 -3.23 1.26 16.07
C ASP A 47 -3.05 2.74 16.46
N GLY A 48 -2.96 3.63 15.47
CA GLY A 48 -2.76 5.06 15.67
C GLY A 48 -1.33 5.45 16.05
N THR A 49 -0.33 4.59 15.83
CA THR A 49 1.09 4.89 16.05
C THR A 49 1.87 5.26 14.79
N ALA A 50 1.26 5.17 13.61
CA ALA A 50 1.87 5.57 12.34
C ALA A 50 2.27 7.05 12.33
N ARG A 51 3.39 7.33 11.66
CA ARG A 51 3.91 8.67 11.34
C ARG A 51 3.97 8.93 9.84
N LEU A 52 4.11 7.86 9.06
CA LEU A 52 4.01 7.88 7.60
C LEU A 52 2.73 7.17 7.15
N LEU A 53 1.95 7.83 6.28
CA LEU A 53 0.84 7.20 5.56
C LEU A 53 1.28 6.92 4.12
N VAL A 54 1.11 5.69 3.67
CA VAL A 54 1.35 5.27 2.28
C VAL A 54 0.03 4.89 1.64
N ILE A 55 -0.22 5.40 0.43
CA ILE A 55 -1.41 5.08 -0.36
C ILE A 55 -0.96 4.38 -1.65
N GLY A 56 -1.27 3.08 -1.77
CA GLY A 56 -1.11 2.28 -2.97
C GLY A 56 -2.38 2.28 -3.83
N GLN A 57 -2.39 1.44 -4.87
CA GLN A 57 -3.51 1.36 -5.82
C GLN A 57 -4.55 0.31 -5.41
N ASP A 58 -4.20 -0.97 -5.52
CA ASP A 58 -5.06 -2.12 -5.28
C ASP A 58 -4.22 -3.34 -4.87
N PRO A 59 -4.78 -4.33 -4.15
CA PRO A 59 -4.07 -5.56 -3.81
C PRO A 59 -3.98 -6.53 -5.00
N ALA A 60 -2.97 -7.39 -5.01
CA ALA A 60 -2.82 -8.45 -6.00
C ALA A 60 -2.87 -9.84 -5.35
N GLN A 61 -2.39 -10.87 -6.05
CA GLN A 61 -2.50 -12.26 -5.61
C GLN A 61 -1.72 -12.57 -4.32
N THR A 62 -0.56 -11.93 -4.11
CA THR A 62 0.20 -12.10 -2.87
C THR A 62 -0.60 -11.54 -1.69
N GLU A 63 -1.16 -10.34 -1.86
CA GLU A 63 -1.99 -9.66 -0.87
C GLU A 63 -3.29 -10.42 -0.56
N ALA A 64 -3.86 -11.11 -1.56
CA ALA A 64 -5.01 -12.00 -1.37
C ALA A 64 -4.68 -13.22 -0.50
N VAL A 65 -3.43 -13.66 -0.44
CA VAL A 65 -3.01 -14.75 0.47
C VAL A 65 -2.58 -14.18 1.83
N THR A 66 -1.74 -13.14 1.85
CA THR A 66 -1.19 -12.56 3.09
C THR A 66 -2.19 -11.73 3.89
N ARG A 67 -3.27 -11.27 3.25
CA ARG A 67 -4.29 -10.39 3.82
C ARG A 67 -3.74 -9.04 4.29
N ARG A 68 -2.63 -8.60 3.71
CA ARG A 68 -2.00 -7.30 3.96
C ARG A 68 -1.57 -6.68 2.63
N CYS A 69 -1.95 -5.43 2.40
CA CYS A 69 -1.68 -4.75 1.13
C CYS A 69 -0.16 -4.55 0.94
N LEU A 70 0.29 -4.37 -0.31
CA LEU A 70 1.70 -4.14 -0.61
C LEU A 70 2.59 -5.20 0.07
N SER A 71 2.32 -6.49 -0.10
CA SER A 71 3.13 -7.57 0.50
C SER A 71 3.91 -8.37 -0.54
N GLY A 72 3.67 -8.15 -1.84
CA GLY A 72 4.51 -8.66 -2.92
C GLY A 72 5.67 -7.73 -3.31
N GLN A 73 6.13 -7.86 -4.56
CA GLN A 73 7.26 -7.11 -5.12
C GLN A 73 7.13 -5.59 -4.93
N ALA A 74 5.95 -5.03 -5.25
CA ALA A 74 5.69 -3.60 -5.07
C ALA A 74 5.89 -3.18 -3.61
N GLY A 75 5.48 -4.03 -2.68
CA GLY A 75 5.60 -3.84 -1.25
C GLY A 75 7.03 -3.79 -0.73
N ARG A 76 7.93 -4.59 -1.30
CA ARG A 76 9.36 -4.60 -0.93
C ARG A 76 10.09 -3.37 -1.45
N ARG A 77 9.78 -2.93 -2.68
CA ARG A 77 10.28 -1.66 -3.21
C ARG A 77 9.81 -0.48 -2.36
N VAL A 78 8.53 -0.44 -2.01
CA VAL A 78 7.99 0.58 -1.10
C VAL A 78 8.65 0.48 0.28
N GLN A 79 8.93 -0.73 0.78
CA GLN A 79 9.63 -0.92 2.05
C GLN A 79 11.02 -0.27 2.03
N GLY A 80 11.81 -0.46 0.96
CA GLY A 80 13.08 0.22 0.78
C GLY A 80 12.94 1.76 0.75
N PHE A 81 11.91 2.26 0.07
CA PHE A 81 11.62 3.70 0.03
C PHE A 81 11.32 4.29 1.41
N VAL A 82 10.41 3.67 2.18
CA VAL A 82 10.04 4.19 3.51
C VAL A 82 11.19 4.06 4.51
N GLU A 83 12.06 3.07 4.35
CA GLU A 83 13.27 2.93 5.16
C GLU A 83 14.33 4.00 4.86
N LYS A 84 14.46 4.45 3.61
CA LYS A 84 15.30 5.61 3.26
C LYS A 84 14.79 6.91 3.90
N LEU A 85 13.48 7.04 4.11
CA LEU A 85 12.88 8.12 4.89
C LEU A 85 13.00 7.94 6.41
N GLY A 86 13.56 6.83 6.88
CA GLY A 86 13.73 6.55 8.31
C GLY A 86 12.51 5.94 8.99
N TYR A 87 11.55 5.37 8.24
CA TYR A 87 10.36 4.70 8.78
C TYR A 87 10.36 3.17 8.53
N PRO A 88 11.23 2.39 9.19
CA PRO A 88 11.15 0.93 9.16
C PRO A 88 9.91 0.37 9.88
N ARG A 89 9.24 1.12 10.78
CA ARG A 89 8.15 0.57 11.61
C ARG A 89 6.90 1.45 11.68
N ARG A 90 7.00 2.77 11.90
CA ARG A 90 5.83 3.64 12.14
C ARG A 90 5.23 4.15 10.84
N TYR A 91 4.79 3.23 9.98
CA TYR A 91 3.95 3.52 8.81
C TYR A 91 2.61 2.80 8.88
N LEU A 92 1.63 3.34 8.18
CA LEU A 92 0.41 2.67 7.79
C LEU A 92 0.30 2.74 6.27
N MET A 93 0.00 1.60 5.64
CA MET A 93 -0.24 1.51 4.21
C MET A 93 -1.69 1.12 3.97
N VAL A 94 -2.34 1.83 3.06
CA VAL A 94 -3.71 1.56 2.58
C VAL A 94 -3.72 1.65 1.05
N ASN A 95 -4.77 1.17 0.40
CA ASN A 95 -4.92 1.25 -1.05
C ASN A 95 -6.07 2.18 -1.45
N ALA A 96 -6.02 2.71 -2.68
CA ALA A 96 -7.12 3.47 -3.28
C ALA A 96 -8.38 2.61 -3.48
N PHE A 97 -8.20 1.32 -3.75
CA PHE A 97 -9.25 0.31 -3.79
C PHE A 97 -8.98 -0.83 -2.81
N LEU A 98 -10.05 -1.30 -2.18
CA LEU A 98 -10.00 -2.35 -1.17
C LEU A 98 -9.81 -3.75 -1.78
N TYR A 99 -10.26 -3.93 -3.03
CA TYR A 99 -10.24 -5.18 -3.77
C TYR A 99 -9.29 -5.09 -4.95
N GLY A 100 -8.70 -6.23 -5.31
CA GLY A 100 -7.76 -6.30 -6.41
C GLY A 100 -8.45 -6.08 -7.75
N ILE A 101 -7.72 -5.56 -8.73
CA ILE A 101 -8.24 -5.28 -10.07
C ILE A 101 -7.84 -6.40 -11.02
N TYR A 102 -8.78 -6.91 -11.82
CA TYR A 102 -8.46 -7.80 -12.95
C TYR A 102 -8.57 -7.09 -14.30
N ASN A 103 -9.32 -5.99 -14.38
CA ASN A 103 -9.39 -5.12 -15.56
C ASN A 103 -9.38 -3.64 -15.15
N GLN A 104 -8.26 -2.94 -15.40
CA GLN A 104 -8.10 -1.53 -15.01
C GLN A 104 -9.04 -0.59 -15.76
N SER A 105 -9.32 -0.85 -17.05
CA SER A 105 -10.21 -0.01 -17.86
C SER A 105 -11.65 -0.04 -17.35
N MET A 106 -12.04 -1.13 -16.67
CA MET A 106 -13.35 -1.26 -16.05
C MET A 106 -13.35 -0.70 -14.62
N ALA A 107 -12.33 -1.00 -13.82
CA ALA A 107 -12.31 -0.65 -12.39
C ALA A 107 -11.97 0.82 -12.09
N LEU A 108 -11.02 1.42 -12.83
CA LEU A 108 -10.54 2.78 -12.53
C LEU A 108 -11.62 3.88 -12.63
N PRO A 109 -12.60 3.82 -13.56
CA PRO A 109 -13.75 4.74 -13.56
C PRO A 109 -14.51 4.83 -12.23
N HIS A 110 -14.51 3.76 -11.43
CA HIS A 110 -15.23 3.68 -10.15
C HIS A 110 -14.46 4.30 -8.96
N LEU A 111 -13.28 4.89 -9.18
CA LEU A 111 -12.44 5.44 -8.10
C LEU A 111 -13.16 6.46 -7.19
N LEU A 112 -14.08 7.21 -7.79
CA LEU A 112 -14.84 8.29 -7.17
C LEU A 112 -16.32 7.91 -6.97
N ASP A 113 -16.68 6.63 -7.10
CA ASP A 113 -18.02 6.19 -6.76
C ASP A 113 -18.30 6.47 -5.28
N PRO A 114 -19.47 7.03 -4.92
CA PRO A 114 -19.69 7.56 -3.57
C PRO A 114 -19.42 6.56 -2.44
N ALA A 115 -19.83 5.29 -2.59
CA ALA A 115 -19.63 4.26 -1.57
C ALA A 115 -18.14 3.86 -1.42
N ILE A 116 -17.41 3.79 -2.54
CA ILE A 116 -15.98 3.48 -2.56
C ILE A 116 -15.19 4.63 -1.93
N GLN A 117 -15.46 5.86 -2.36
CA GLN A 117 -14.81 7.04 -1.85
C GLN A 117 -15.11 7.25 -0.36
N ALA A 118 -16.38 7.18 0.06
CA ALA A 118 -16.75 7.38 1.46
C ALA A 118 -16.06 6.39 2.40
N TYR A 119 -15.96 5.11 2.00
CA TYR A 119 -15.27 4.11 2.81
C TYR A 119 -13.76 4.36 2.89
N ARG A 120 -13.13 4.71 1.75
CA ARG A 120 -11.70 5.07 1.73
C ARG A 120 -11.42 6.32 2.56
N ASP A 121 -12.25 7.35 2.45
CA ASP A 121 -12.11 8.59 3.21
C ASP A 121 -12.23 8.33 4.72
N ALA A 122 -13.10 7.40 5.14
CA ALA A 122 -13.18 6.96 6.53
C ALA A 122 -11.88 6.30 7.03
N TRP A 123 -11.20 5.50 6.19
CA TRP A 123 -9.88 4.96 6.51
C TRP A 123 -8.81 6.05 6.63
N LEU A 124 -8.81 7.03 5.72
CA LEU A 124 -7.87 8.15 5.75
C LEU A 124 -8.10 9.03 6.98
N LEU A 125 -9.35 9.35 7.32
CA LEU A 125 -9.69 10.08 8.55
C LEU A 125 -9.25 9.31 9.80
N ALA A 126 -9.48 7.99 9.86
CA ALA A 126 -9.02 7.17 10.99
C ALA A 126 -7.49 7.16 11.13
N ALA A 127 -6.75 7.20 10.01
CA ALA A 127 -5.29 7.29 10.02
C ALA A 127 -4.77 8.64 10.52
N LEU A 128 -5.46 9.74 10.20
CA LEU A 128 -5.03 11.09 10.54
C LEU A 128 -5.53 11.56 11.91
N ALA A 129 -6.64 10.99 12.41
CA ALA A 129 -7.26 11.38 13.69
C ALA A 129 -6.30 11.42 14.91
N PRO A 130 -5.30 10.53 15.06
CA PRO A 130 -4.35 10.61 16.16
C PRO A 130 -3.41 11.83 16.12
N GLY A 131 -3.34 12.55 14.99
CA GLY A 131 -2.45 13.71 14.80
C GLY A 131 -0.96 13.37 14.81
N LYS A 132 -0.61 12.10 14.53
CA LYS A 132 0.79 11.62 14.55
C LYS A 132 1.41 11.45 13.18
N VAL A 133 0.60 11.27 12.14
CA VAL A 133 1.06 11.23 10.75
C VAL A 133 1.61 12.62 10.41
N GLU A 134 2.84 12.66 9.90
CA GLU A 134 3.52 13.88 9.46
C GLU A 134 3.82 13.88 7.95
N THR A 135 3.73 12.71 7.32
CA THR A 135 4.06 12.54 5.90
C THR A 135 3.07 11.59 5.23
N VAL A 136 2.68 11.93 4.00
CA VAL A 136 1.84 11.10 3.12
C VAL A 136 2.56 10.89 1.80
N VAL A 137 2.64 9.64 1.34
CA VAL A 137 3.18 9.32 0.01
C VAL A 137 2.17 8.48 -0.77
N THR A 138 1.83 8.95 -1.97
CA THR A 138 1.00 8.19 -2.91
C THR A 138 1.88 7.53 -3.96
N PHE A 139 1.53 6.31 -4.34
CA PHE A 139 2.26 5.55 -5.36
C PHE A 139 1.37 5.26 -6.56
N GLY A 140 1.60 5.98 -7.66
CA GLY A 140 0.82 5.88 -8.89
C GLY A 140 -0.34 6.87 -8.97
N THR A 141 -0.92 6.99 -10.17
CA THR A 141 -1.97 7.98 -10.46
C THR A 141 -3.28 7.71 -9.72
N PRO A 142 -3.80 6.47 -9.61
CA PRO A 142 -5.04 6.27 -8.85
C PRO A 142 -4.92 6.61 -7.36
N ALA A 143 -3.79 6.27 -6.72
CA ALA A 143 -3.50 6.66 -5.35
C ALA A 143 -3.45 8.18 -5.18
N PHE A 144 -2.79 8.87 -6.10
CA PHE A 144 -2.74 10.34 -6.14
C PHE A 144 -4.12 10.98 -6.31
N ASN A 145 -4.94 10.44 -7.21
CA ASN A 145 -6.28 10.95 -7.46
C ASN A 145 -7.20 10.71 -6.25
N ALA A 146 -7.09 9.54 -5.60
CA ALA A 146 -7.80 9.25 -4.36
C ALA A 146 -7.45 10.24 -3.24
N TRP A 147 -6.15 10.52 -3.05
CA TRP A 147 -5.70 11.50 -2.07
C TRP A 147 -6.19 12.91 -2.41
N THR A 148 -6.05 13.33 -3.67
CA THR A 148 -6.54 14.64 -4.14
C THR A 148 -8.03 14.80 -3.87
N ALA A 149 -8.85 13.79 -4.21
CA ALA A 149 -10.29 13.80 -3.95
C ALA A 149 -10.62 13.91 -2.46
N PHE A 150 -9.90 13.14 -1.61
CA PHE A 150 -10.05 13.23 -0.16
C PHE A 150 -9.74 14.64 0.37
N THR A 151 -8.60 15.21 -0.01
CA THR A 151 -8.16 16.54 0.46
C THR A 151 -9.03 17.69 -0.07
N ALA A 152 -9.82 17.45 -1.12
CA ALA A 152 -10.81 18.42 -1.60
C ALA A 152 -12.09 18.44 -0.75
N THR A 153 -12.34 17.42 0.08
CA THR A 153 -13.46 17.43 1.04
C THR A 153 -13.14 18.34 2.24
N PRO A 154 -14.14 18.96 2.89
CA PRO A 154 -13.89 19.78 4.08
C PRO A 154 -13.19 19.01 5.22
N ALA A 155 -13.60 17.77 5.46
CA ALA A 155 -13.00 16.92 6.50
C ALA A 155 -11.56 16.52 6.15
N GLY A 156 -11.31 16.16 4.88
CA GLY A 156 -9.98 15.81 4.42
C GLY A 156 -9.02 17.00 4.44
N ALA A 157 -9.45 18.16 3.95
CA ALA A 157 -8.66 19.39 4.00
C ALA A 157 -8.24 19.75 5.44
N ALA A 158 -9.18 19.65 6.39
CA ALA A 158 -8.89 19.89 7.81
C ALA A 158 -7.93 18.84 8.38
N ALA A 159 -8.13 17.56 8.08
CA ALA A 159 -7.30 16.46 8.57
C ALA A 159 -5.89 16.44 7.96
N SER A 160 -5.71 16.96 6.74
CA SER A 160 -4.42 16.99 6.04
C SER A 160 -3.66 18.30 6.19
N ALA A 161 -4.21 19.27 6.92
CA ALA A 161 -3.58 20.57 7.10
C ALA A 161 -2.17 20.43 7.71
N GLY A 162 -1.16 20.95 7.01
CA GLY A 162 0.23 20.93 7.47
C GLY A 162 0.97 19.59 7.29
N LEU A 163 0.36 18.57 6.66
CA LEU A 163 1.06 17.33 6.33
C LEU A 163 2.01 17.52 5.15
N LEU A 164 3.17 16.87 5.22
CA LEU A 164 4.05 16.73 4.07
C LEU A 164 3.45 15.72 3.10
N PHE A 165 3.46 16.05 1.82
CA PHE A 165 2.89 15.19 0.79
C PHE A 165 3.76 15.13 -0.45
N HIS A 166 3.94 13.93 -1.01
CA HIS A 166 4.53 13.77 -2.32
C HIS A 166 3.88 12.61 -3.11
N LYS A 167 3.80 12.77 -4.43
CA LYS A 167 3.43 11.70 -5.37
C LYS A 167 4.67 11.01 -5.90
N ALA A 168 4.71 9.69 -5.85
CA ALA A 168 5.73 8.86 -6.49
C ALA A 168 5.11 8.00 -7.60
N LEU A 169 5.92 7.60 -8.57
CA LEU A 169 5.52 6.60 -9.57
C LEU A 169 5.18 5.27 -8.89
N HIS A 170 4.24 4.53 -9.50
CA HIS A 170 3.85 3.21 -9.00
C HIS A 170 5.08 2.28 -8.93
N PRO A 171 5.25 1.45 -7.89
CA PRO A 171 6.50 0.72 -7.66
C PRO A 171 6.86 -0.28 -8.75
N THR A 172 5.90 -0.65 -9.60
CA THR A 172 6.06 -1.56 -10.74
C THR A 172 5.67 -0.89 -12.06
N ALA A 173 5.88 0.43 -12.19
CA ALA A 173 5.64 1.17 -13.43
C ALA A 173 6.64 0.79 -14.53
N ASP A 174 7.83 0.33 -14.13
CA ASP A 174 8.96 -0.11 -14.93
C ASP A 174 8.77 -1.52 -15.55
N LYS A 175 7.58 -1.81 -16.08
CA LYS A 175 7.29 -3.12 -16.65
C LYS A 175 8.13 -3.36 -17.90
N PRO A 176 8.53 -4.62 -18.20
CA PRO A 176 9.16 -4.95 -19.48
C PRO A 176 8.32 -4.42 -20.64
N SER A 177 8.98 -3.75 -21.59
CA SER A 177 8.35 -3.10 -22.76
C SER A 177 7.35 -1.96 -22.43
N GLY A 178 7.33 -1.48 -21.18
CA GLY A 178 6.60 -0.28 -20.78
C GLY A 178 7.35 1.01 -21.13
N PRO A 179 6.68 2.17 -21.04
CA PRO A 179 7.28 3.48 -21.37
C PRO A 179 8.18 4.05 -20.27
N ILE A 180 8.22 3.42 -19.10
CA ILE A 180 9.02 3.83 -17.95
C ILE A 180 10.11 2.79 -17.76
N THR A 181 11.37 3.22 -17.73
CA THR A 181 12.49 2.33 -17.40
C THR A 181 12.67 2.22 -15.89
N ARG A 182 13.48 1.25 -15.43
CA ARG A 182 13.89 1.15 -14.02
C ARG A 182 14.58 2.43 -13.53
N GLN A 183 15.43 3.02 -14.36
CA GLN A 183 16.11 4.28 -14.06
C GLN A 183 15.09 5.42 -13.87
N ASP A 184 14.14 5.58 -14.80
CA ASP A 184 13.11 6.64 -14.71
C ASP A 184 12.27 6.53 -13.42
N LEU A 185 11.94 5.31 -13.01
CA LEU A 185 11.25 5.04 -11.75
C LEU A 185 12.09 5.51 -10.55
N LEU A 186 13.37 5.15 -10.52
CA LEU A 186 14.26 5.46 -9.40
C LEU A 186 14.64 6.94 -9.34
N ASP A 187 14.81 7.60 -10.48
CA ASP A 187 15.00 9.06 -10.54
C ASP A 187 13.78 9.81 -10.03
N ASN A 188 12.57 9.38 -10.41
CA ASN A 188 11.34 9.92 -9.86
C ASN A 188 11.27 9.73 -8.33
N TRP A 189 11.66 8.56 -7.82
CA TRP A 189 11.69 8.29 -6.39
C TRP A 189 12.75 9.11 -5.66
N ASN A 190 13.90 9.37 -6.29
CA ASN A 190 14.94 10.24 -5.75
C ASN A 190 14.43 11.68 -5.58
N VAL A 191 13.64 12.21 -6.51
CA VAL A 191 12.98 13.52 -6.37
C VAL A 191 12.07 13.54 -5.13
N ALA A 192 11.25 12.50 -4.95
CA ALA A 192 10.37 12.39 -3.79
C ALA A 192 11.16 12.32 -2.46
N LEU A 193 12.23 11.52 -2.42
CA LEU A 193 13.08 11.38 -1.24
C LEU A 193 13.82 12.68 -0.91
N GLN A 194 14.37 13.37 -1.90
CA GLN A 194 15.06 14.64 -1.72
C GLN A 194 14.13 15.74 -1.20
N PHE A 195 12.87 15.74 -1.64
CA PHE A 195 11.85 16.63 -1.10
C PHE A 195 11.48 16.28 0.35
N LEU A 196 11.17 15.01 0.62
CA LEU A 196 10.60 14.58 1.90
C LEU A 196 11.63 14.48 3.03
N HIS A 197 12.79 13.86 2.77
CA HIS A 197 13.79 13.53 3.79
C HIS A 197 14.20 14.70 4.70
N PRO A 198 14.53 15.91 4.20
CA PRO A 198 14.91 17.03 5.07
C PRO A 198 13.75 17.60 5.91
N GLN A 199 12.50 17.28 5.56
CA GLN A 199 11.32 17.81 6.22
C GLN A 199 10.73 16.85 7.27
N VAL A 200 11.09 15.56 7.22
CA VAL A 200 10.68 14.54 8.21
C VAL A 200 11.23 14.88 9.59
N GLN A 201 10.35 15.04 10.58
CA GLN A 201 10.74 15.49 11.92
C GLN A 201 10.95 14.33 12.89
N LYS A 202 10.16 13.26 12.79
CA LYS A 202 10.16 12.16 13.77
C LYS A 202 10.34 10.78 13.12
N PRO A 203 11.45 10.54 12.39
CA PRO A 203 11.74 9.21 11.85
C PRO A 203 11.93 8.20 13.00
N ASP A 204 11.78 6.90 12.73
CA ASP A 204 12.15 5.86 13.69
C ASP A 204 13.68 5.77 13.82
N VAL A 205 14.37 6.01 12.71
CA VAL A 205 15.83 5.98 12.64
C VAL A 205 16.30 7.15 11.79
N THR A 206 17.02 8.09 12.41
CA THR A 206 17.73 9.16 11.70
C THR A 206 18.88 8.56 10.91
N ARG A 207 18.93 8.81 9.59
CA ARG A 207 19.99 8.37 8.70
C ARG A 207 20.23 9.40 7.60
N PRO A 208 21.45 9.55 7.09
CA PRO A 208 21.70 10.32 5.87
C PRO A 208 20.88 9.76 4.70
N LEU A 209 20.38 10.65 3.83
CA LEU A 209 19.75 10.21 2.60
C LEU A 209 20.80 9.62 1.66
N VAL A 210 20.58 8.38 1.25
CA VAL A 210 21.32 7.73 0.16
C VAL A 210 20.35 7.56 -1.00
N PRO A 211 20.50 8.33 -2.10
CA PRO A 211 19.68 8.18 -3.30
C PRO A 211 19.79 6.77 -3.89
N TYR A 212 18.76 6.36 -4.64
CA TYR A 212 18.84 5.20 -5.51
C TYR A 212 19.83 5.43 -6.65
N GLY A 213 20.47 4.34 -7.10
CA GLY A 213 21.24 4.30 -8.35
C GLY A 213 20.36 3.99 -9.56
N SER A 214 20.94 3.31 -10.55
CA SER A 214 20.25 2.93 -11.79
C SER A 214 19.40 1.66 -11.69
N ASP A 215 19.59 0.90 -10.62
CA ASP A 215 18.80 -0.28 -10.29
C ASP A 215 18.68 -0.41 -8.77
N PHE A 216 17.72 -1.23 -8.32
CA PHE A 216 17.59 -1.59 -6.91
C PHE A 216 18.75 -2.48 -6.49
N THR A 217 19.43 -2.08 -5.42
CA THR A 217 20.35 -2.97 -4.71
C THR A 217 19.57 -3.97 -3.84
N PRO A 218 20.18 -5.10 -3.42
CA PRO A 218 19.51 -6.03 -2.50
C PRO A 218 19.04 -5.40 -1.19
N ALA A 219 19.80 -4.41 -0.67
CA ALA A 219 19.44 -3.69 0.56
C ALA A 219 18.21 -2.78 0.40
N GLU A 220 17.88 -2.41 -0.83
CA GLU A 220 16.71 -1.58 -1.17
C GLU A 220 15.47 -2.40 -1.48
N LEU A 221 15.59 -3.73 -1.42
CA LEU A 221 14.50 -4.69 -1.53
C LEU A 221 14.40 -5.52 -0.24
N PRO A 222 14.24 -4.90 0.94
CA PRO A 222 14.16 -5.65 2.20
C PRO A 222 12.97 -6.62 2.18
N GLU A 223 13.06 -7.64 3.02
CA GLU A 223 11.91 -8.50 3.32
C GLU A 223 10.77 -7.67 3.96
N ILE A 224 9.53 -8.09 3.75
CA ILE A 224 8.42 -7.50 4.50
C ILE A 224 8.62 -7.85 5.98
N PRO A 225 8.54 -6.87 6.91
CA PRO A 225 8.73 -7.15 8.32
C PRO A 225 7.67 -8.12 8.85
N ALA A 226 8.05 -9.14 9.62
CA ALA A 226 7.11 -10.09 10.21
C ALA A 226 6.00 -9.43 11.03
N ARG A 227 6.33 -8.34 11.74
CA ARG A 227 5.40 -7.48 12.50
C ARG A 227 4.26 -6.85 11.68
N ASP A 228 4.29 -6.97 10.37
CA ASP A 228 3.26 -6.47 9.48
C ASP A 228 2.38 -7.59 8.90
N LEU A 229 2.71 -8.85 9.14
CA LEU A 229 1.93 -10.02 8.75
C LEU A 229 1.25 -10.66 9.97
N SER A 230 0.17 -11.40 9.73
CA SER A 230 -0.55 -12.09 10.80
C SER A 230 0.30 -13.23 11.42
N PHE A 231 -0.11 -13.71 12.58
CA PHE A 231 0.55 -14.84 13.23
C PHE A 231 0.56 -16.08 12.32
N GLY A 232 1.64 -16.87 12.40
CA GLY A 232 1.76 -18.14 11.68
C GLY A 232 2.23 -18.04 10.22
N PHE A 233 2.45 -16.84 9.67
CA PHE A 233 3.03 -16.70 8.33
C PHE A 233 4.50 -17.16 8.30
N PRO A 234 4.87 -18.09 7.39
CA PRO A 234 6.24 -18.54 7.28
C PRO A 234 7.14 -17.46 6.66
N ALA A 235 8.42 -17.45 7.05
CA ALA A 235 9.36 -16.40 6.65
C ALA A 235 9.57 -16.30 5.11
N TRP A 236 9.38 -17.39 4.36
CA TRP A 236 9.53 -17.35 2.90
C TRP A 236 8.47 -16.45 2.24
N MET A 237 7.23 -16.40 2.77
CA MET A 237 6.15 -15.57 2.21
C MET A 237 6.44 -14.06 2.26
N ARG A 238 7.40 -13.64 3.11
CA ARG A 238 7.82 -12.23 3.26
C ARG A 238 9.19 -11.91 2.65
N ARG A 239 9.94 -12.93 2.21
CA ARG A 239 11.33 -12.80 1.72
C ARG A 239 11.46 -12.85 0.21
N THR A 240 10.59 -13.62 -0.45
CA THR A 240 10.65 -13.83 -1.89
C THR A 240 9.43 -13.24 -2.57
N ASP A 241 9.62 -12.90 -3.85
CA ASP A 241 8.55 -12.44 -4.72
C ASP A 241 7.98 -13.63 -5.49
N PHE A 242 6.81 -13.46 -6.11
CA PHE A 242 6.25 -14.37 -7.12
C PHE A 242 5.92 -15.80 -6.70
N TRP A 243 5.90 -16.11 -5.39
CA TRP A 243 5.41 -17.41 -4.88
C TRP A 243 3.90 -17.60 -5.05
N ALA A 244 3.14 -16.54 -5.33
CA ALA A 244 1.72 -16.59 -5.66
C ALA A 244 1.48 -16.12 -7.10
N SER A 245 0.71 -16.91 -7.86
CA SER A 245 0.31 -16.58 -9.23
C SER A 245 -1.18 -16.81 -9.45
N MET A 246 -1.77 -16.02 -10.35
CA MET A 246 -3.15 -16.25 -10.80
C MET A 246 -3.17 -17.41 -11.80
N SER A 247 -4.15 -18.29 -11.70
CA SER A 247 -4.29 -19.41 -12.65
C SER A 247 -4.41 -18.92 -14.11
N PRO A 248 -3.84 -19.65 -15.10
CA PRO A 248 -3.87 -19.30 -16.53
C PRO A 248 -5.27 -19.29 -17.15
N THR A 249 -6.20 -20.09 -16.63
CA THR A 249 -7.60 -20.11 -17.06
C THR A 249 -8.47 -19.53 -15.95
N PRO A 250 -8.42 -18.20 -15.75
CA PRO A 250 -9.28 -17.60 -14.76
C PRO A 250 -10.73 -17.65 -15.24
N GLY A 251 -11.66 -18.07 -14.37
CA GLY A 251 -13.06 -17.69 -14.54
C GLY A 251 -13.23 -16.17 -14.59
N THR A 252 -14.46 -15.68 -14.72
CA THR A 252 -14.77 -14.25 -14.92
C THR A 252 -14.11 -13.31 -13.89
N GLU A 253 -13.90 -13.77 -12.66
CA GLU A 253 -13.24 -12.99 -11.58
C GLU A 253 -11.84 -13.50 -11.21
N ARG A 254 -11.31 -14.48 -11.95
CA ARG A 254 -10.02 -15.13 -11.66
C ARG A 254 -9.96 -15.71 -10.24
N ALA A 255 -10.83 -16.66 -9.92
CA ALA A 255 -11.00 -17.20 -8.56
C ALA A 255 -9.91 -18.19 -8.09
N ASN A 256 -8.82 -18.41 -8.84
CA ASN A 256 -7.79 -19.39 -8.51
C ASN A 256 -6.41 -18.73 -8.36
N ILE A 257 -5.78 -18.95 -7.20
CA ILE A 257 -4.38 -18.59 -6.91
C ILE A 257 -3.60 -19.88 -6.65
N SER A 258 -2.47 -20.04 -7.35
CA SER A 258 -1.49 -21.10 -7.07
C SER A 258 -0.40 -20.56 -6.16
N VAL A 259 0.01 -21.36 -5.17
CA VAL A 259 1.12 -21.06 -4.26
C VAL A 259 2.24 -22.07 -4.50
N GLU A 260 3.43 -21.58 -4.80
CA GLU A 260 4.65 -22.36 -4.96
C GLU A 260 5.62 -21.98 -3.85
N VAL A 261 5.96 -22.96 -3.00
CA VAL A 261 6.92 -22.76 -1.91
C VAL A 261 8.33 -22.72 -2.52
N PRO A 262 9.12 -21.66 -2.28
CA PRO A 262 10.50 -21.56 -2.79
C PRO A 262 11.46 -22.61 -2.25
#